data_AF-A0A650EPS6-F1
#
_entry.id   AF-A0A650EPS6-F1
#
_cell.length_a   1.000
_cell.length_b   1.000
_cell.length_c   1.000
_cell.angle_alpha   90.00
_cell.angle_beta   90.00
_cell.angle_gamma   90.00
#
_symmetry.space_group_name_H-M   'P 1'
#
loop_
_entity.id
_entity.type
_entity.pdbx_description
1 polymer ?
#
loop_
_entity_poly.entity_id
_entity_poly.type
_entity_poly.pdbx_seq_one_letter_code
_entity_poly.pdbx_strand_id
1 'polypeptide(L)'
;MGRKKISENVGDEVHGMELAAQKQEEVELSIQRAEELFGDGQPYERLRLETEIKFYMEQMGTSLLEMGKRLIRLKANEGHGGFMQCLENLGVSTRSANYAMSAARKFGSNSQTFANLGSSKIQYLTVLDDEQVEDLVNGDGVLGLGTLDDIEKMSVRELRVALRKEKSERKTERDDLEAVIAAKNSKVDELERELRHQVPPTKEQLAQIELDRIKKELFLPILTATEQFRLAQAAIAKARQIDGVTTEQLEAWVVQYNEQLSILYDEYEQTQDDIQNICPDKSEE
;
A
#
# COMPACT_ATOMS: atom_id res chain seq x y z
N MET A 1 39.67 -72.27 2.20
CA MET A 1 39.41 -70.97 1.56
C MET A 1 38.62 -71.22 0.27
N GLY A 2 37.39 -70.71 0.19
CA GLY A 2 36.44 -71.05 -0.88
C GLY A 2 36.76 -70.35 -2.21
N ARG A 3 36.76 -71.11 -3.31
CA ARG A 3 36.74 -70.58 -4.68
C ARG A 3 35.35 -70.01 -4.95
N LYS A 4 35.21 -68.68 -4.98
CA LYS A 4 34.01 -68.02 -5.53
C LYS A 4 34.07 -68.05 -7.06
N LYS A 5 32.93 -68.37 -7.68
CA LYS A 5 32.70 -68.60 -9.11
C LYS A 5 33.08 -67.38 -9.96
N ILE A 6 34.01 -67.57 -10.91
CA ILE A 6 34.33 -66.60 -11.96
C ILE A 6 33.32 -66.71 -13.12
N SER A 7 32.63 -67.85 -13.28
CA SER A 7 31.69 -68.10 -14.37
C SER A 7 30.33 -67.41 -14.22
N GLU A 8 29.92 -67.01 -13.01
CA GLU A 8 28.67 -66.28 -12.78
C GLU A 8 28.79 -64.80 -13.21
N ASN A 9 29.97 -64.18 -13.01
CA ASN A 9 30.18 -62.76 -13.30
C ASN A 9 30.22 -62.44 -14.80
N VAL A 10 30.72 -63.38 -15.63
CA VAL A 10 30.78 -63.22 -17.09
C VAL A 10 29.38 -63.35 -17.73
N GLY A 11 28.50 -64.16 -17.16
CA GLY A 11 27.12 -64.32 -17.63
C GLY A 11 26.26 -63.07 -17.39
N ASP A 12 26.43 -62.42 -16.23
CA ASP A 12 25.75 -61.16 -15.89
C ASP A 12 26.24 -59.99 -16.74
N GLU A 13 27.54 -59.92 -17.05
CA GLU A 13 28.11 -58.89 -17.95
C GLU A 13 27.63 -59.03 -19.40
N VAL A 14 27.58 -60.27 -19.92
CA VAL A 14 27.06 -60.56 -21.28
C VAL A 14 25.56 -60.27 -21.35
N HIS A 15 24.79 -60.67 -20.34
CA HIS A 15 23.36 -60.37 -20.26
C HIS A 15 23.08 -58.86 -20.16
N GLY A 16 23.92 -58.12 -19.42
CA GLY A 16 23.86 -56.66 -19.34
C GLY A 16 24.16 -55.97 -20.67
N MET A 17 25.15 -56.46 -21.42
CA MET A 17 25.46 -55.96 -22.77
C MET A 17 24.34 -56.24 -23.77
N GLU A 18 23.72 -57.41 -23.69
CA GLU A 18 22.60 -57.78 -24.57
C GLU A 18 21.34 -56.96 -24.26
N LEU A 19 21.05 -56.69 -22.99
CA LEU A 19 19.99 -55.76 -22.59
C LEU A 19 20.26 -54.33 -23.06
N ALA A 20 21.52 -53.88 -23.04
CA ALA A 20 21.90 -52.55 -23.52
C ALA A 20 21.75 -52.44 -25.05
N ALA A 21 22.16 -53.48 -25.79
CA ALA A 21 21.99 -53.55 -27.24
C ALA A 21 20.50 -53.53 -27.65
N GLN A 22 19.65 -54.30 -26.97
CA GLN A 22 18.20 -54.30 -27.20
C GLN A 22 17.59 -52.91 -26.96
N LYS A 23 17.96 -52.24 -25.86
CA LYS A 23 17.50 -50.86 -25.59
C LYS A 23 17.96 -49.87 -26.65
N GLN A 24 19.17 -50.05 -27.18
CA GLN A 24 19.72 -49.16 -28.18
C GLN A 24 19.03 -49.35 -29.54
N GLU A 25 18.73 -50.59 -29.91
CA GLU A 25 17.90 -50.93 -31.08
C GLU A 25 16.47 -50.38 -30.93
N GLU A 26 15.84 -50.50 -29.76
CA GLU A 26 14.54 -49.88 -29.47
C GLU A 26 14.56 -48.36 -29.64
N VAL A 27 15.62 -47.69 -29.18
CA VAL A 27 15.78 -46.24 -29.34
C VAL A 27 15.95 -45.87 -30.81
N GLU A 28 16.78 -46.58 -31.57
CA GLU A 28 17.00 -46.32 -33.00
C GLU A 28 15.72 -46.53 -33.81
N LEU A 29 14.97 -47.61 -33.54
CA LEU A 29 13.64 -47.84 -34.13
C LEU A 29 12.67 -46.71 -33.78
N SER A 30 12.73 -46.18 -32.55
CA SER A 30 11.89 -45.05 -32.15
C SER A 30 12.24 -43.77 -32.91
N ILE A 31 13.53 -43.50 -33.14
CA ILE A 31 14.01 -42.34 -33.89
C ILE A 31 13.61 -42.46 -35.35
N GLN A 32 13.87 -43.62 -35.98
CA GLN A 32 13.49 -43.87 -37.37
C GLN A 32 11.99 -43.68 -37.58
N ARG A 33 11.17 -44.23 -36.67
CA ARG A 33 9.72 -44.06 -36.74
C ARG A 33 9.28 -42.60 -36.58
N ALA A 34 9.98 -41.81 -35.77
CA ALA A 34 9.69 -40.38 -35.61
C ALA A 34 10.02 -39.61 -36.89
N GLU A 35 11.17 -39.87 -37.51
CA GLU A 35 11.58 -39.23 -38.77
C GLU A 35 10.67 -39.64 -39.94
N GLU A 36 10.24 -40.90 -40.02
CA GLU A 36 9.28 -41.36 -41.04
C GLU A 36 7.91 -40.70 -40.92
N LEU A 37 7.42 -40.50 -39.69
CA LEU A 37 6.09 -39.94 -39.45
C LEU A 37 6.06 -38.41 -39.43
N PHE A 38 7.14 -37.76 -39.00
CA PHE A 38 7.16 -36.32 -38.66
C PHE A 38 8.38 -35.55 -39.20
N GLY A 39 9.31 -36.22 -39.90
CA GLY A 39 10.50 -35.56 -40.44
C GLY A 39 10.23 -34.70 -41.67
N ASP A 40 9.06 -34.86 -42.32
CA ASP A 40 8.63 -34.10 -43.51
C ASP A 40 9.68 -34.06 -44.63
N GLY A 41 10.52 -35.10 -44.72
CA GLY A 41 11.60 -35.21 -45.70
C GLY A 41 12.80 -34.29 -45.44
N GLN A 42 12.88 -33.68 -44.26
CA GLN A 42 13.99 -32.83 -43.84
C GLN A 42 14.89 -33.55 -42.83
N PRO A 43 16.22 -33.30 -42.86
CA PRO A 43 17.11 -33.87 -41.85
C PRO A 43 16.84 -33.29 -40.46
N TYR A 44 17.13 -34.08 -39.42
CA TYR A 44 17.11 -33.60 -38.04
C TYR A 44 18.13 -32.46 -37.84
N GLU A 45 17.63 -31.30 -37.46
CA GLU A 45 18.44 -30.17 -37.04
C GLU A 45 17.85 -29.57 -35.76
N ARG A 46 18.51 -29.81 -34.63
CA ARG A 46 18.01 -29.44 -33.30
C ARG A 46 17.62 -27.96 -33.19
N LEU A 47 18.49 -27.04 -33.61
CA LEU A 47 18.26 -25.61 -33.47
C LEU A 47 17.06 -25.14 -34.31
N ARG A 48 16.91 -25.69 -35.52
CA ARG A 48 15.77 -25.41 -36.40
C ARG A 48 14.46 -25.85 -35.72
N LEU A 49 14.41 -27.10 -35.24
CA LEU A 49 13.22 -27.62 -34.55
C LEU A 49 12.89 -26.81 -33.29
N GLU A 50 13.88 -26.45 -32.47
CA GLU A 50 13.68 -25.59 -31.30
C GLU A 50 13.11 -24.21 -31.68
N THR A 51 13.55 -23.64 -32.81
CA THR A 51 13.07 -22.35 -33.33
C THR A 51 11.64 -22.45 -33.86
N GLU A 52 11.33 -23.49 -34.63
CA GLU A 52 9.99 -23.77 -35.15
C GLU A 52 8.99 -24.00 -34.02
N ILE A 53 9.37 -24.77 -33.00
CA ILE A 53 8.54 -25.01 -31.81
C ILE A 53 8.21 -23.69 -31.12
N LYS A 54 9.21 -22.82 -30.89
CA LYS A 54 8.98 -21.50 -30.30
C LYS A 54 8.02 -20.66 -31.15
N PHE A 55 8.23 -20.61 -32.46
CA PHE A 55 7.34 -19.89 -33.37
C PHE A 55 5.88 -20.37 -33.24
N TYR A 56 5.64 -21.68 -33.22
CA TYR A 56 4.28 -22.20 -33.05
C TYR A 56 3.71 -21.91 -31.65
N MET A 57 4.51 -21.90 -30.59
CA MET A 57 4.07 -21.50 -29.25
C MET A 57 3.60 -20.05 -29.19
N GLU A 58 4.36 -19.13 -29.78
CA GLU A 58 3.99 -17.70 -29.89
C GLU A 58 2.74 -17.51 -30.75
N GLN A 59 2.66 -18.26 -31.86
CA GLN A 59 1.49 -18.26 -32.74
C GLN A 59 0.24 -18.76 -32.01
N MET A 60 0.35 -19.76 -31.13
CA MET A 60 -0.77 -20.26 -30.33
C MET A 60 -1.31 -19.20 -29.37
N GLY A 61 -0.42 -18.47 -28.68
CA GLY A 61 -0.82 -17.37 -27.78
C GLY A 61 -1.52 -16.25 -28.55
N THR A 62 -0.91 -15.80 -29.65
CA THR A 62 -1.47 -14.77 -30.53
C THR A 62 -2.83 -15.19 -31.09
N SER A 63 -2.95 -16.43 -31.57
CA SER A 63 -4.17 -16.97 -32.14
C SER A 63 -5.31 -17.02 -31.12
N LEU A 64 -5.02 -17.36 -29.86
CA LEU A 64 -6.02 -17.35 -28.78
C LEU A 64 -6.59 -15.94 -28.56
N LEU A 65 -5.72 -14.94 -28.48
CA LEU A 65 -6.12 -13.54 -28.25
C LEU A 65 -6.90 -12.98 -29.44
N GLU A 66 -6.44 -13.24 -30.66
CA GLU A 66 -7.11 -12.82 -31.89
C GLU A 66 -8.47 -13.52 -32.07
N MET A 67 -8.55 -14.82 -31.76
CA MET A 67 -9.81 -15.55 -31.73
C MET A 67 -10.79 -14.93 -30.72
N GLY A 68 -10.30 -14.60 -29.52
CA GLY A 68 -11.09 -13.93 -28.49
C GLY A 68 -11.66 -12.58 -28.95
N LYS A 69 -10.85 -11.74 -29.62
CA LYS A 69 -11.31 -10.45 -30.19
C LYS A 69 -12.47 -10.65 -31.18
N ARG A 70 -12.36 -11.66 -32.06
CA ARG A 70 -13.41 -11.99 -33.04
C ARG A 70 -14.67 -12.54 -32.38
N LEU A 71 -14.53 -13.39 -31.37
CA LEU A 71 -15.65 -13.92 -30.58
C LEU A 71 -16.40 -12.82 -29.82
N ILE A 72 -15.69 -11.84 -29.25
CA ILE A 72 -16.31 -10.66 -28.60
C ILE A 72 -17.14 -9.88 -29.62
N ARG A 73 -16.58 -9.59 -30.80
CA ARG A 73 -17.28 -8.88 -31.87
C ARG A 73 -18.49 -9.67 -32.35
N LEU A 74 -18.36 -10.98 -32.55
CA LEU A 74 -19.44 -11.84 -33.00
C LEU A 74 -20.60 -11.85 -31.99
N LYS A 75 -20.30 -12.04 -30.69
CA LYS A 75 -21.30 -12.03 -29.63
C LYS A 75 -22.04 -10.70 -29.53
N ALA A 76 -21.34 -9.59 -29.74
CA ALA A 76 -21.93 -8.25 -29.70
C ALA A 76 -22.93 -7.99 -30.85
N ASN A 77 -22.72 -8.59 -32.02
CA ASN A 77 -23.57 -8.38 -33.20
C ASN A 77 -24.72 -9.41 -33.30
N GLU A 78 -24.51 -10.67 -32.90
CA GLU A 78 -25.49 -11.76 -33.07
C GLU A 78 -26.44 -11.96 -31.88
N GLY A 79 -26.17 -11.30 -30.75
CA GLY A 79 -26.88 -11.56 -29.49
C GLY A 79 -26.61 -12.98 -28.94
N HIS A 80 -27.23 -13.35 -27.82
CA HIS A 80 -26.91 -14.63 -27.15
C HIS A 80 -27.29 -15.86 -27.99
N GLY A 81 -28.50 -15.88 -28.57
CA GLY A 81 -28.99 -17.02 -29.35
C GLY A 81 -28.20 -17.26 -30.63
N GLY A 82 -27.97 -16.20 -31.42
CA GLY A 82 -27.16 -16.28 -32.65
C GLY A 82 -25.72 -16.68 -32.35
N PHE A 83 -25.13 -16.13 -31.30
CA PHE A 83 -23.77 -16.50 -30.87
C PHE A 83 -23.63 -17.99 -30.55
N MET A 84 -24.61 -18.60 -29.87
CA MET A 84 -24.57 -20.03 -29.57
C MET A 84 -24.60 -20.89 -30.85
N GLN A 85 -25.40 -20.50 -31.86
CA GLN A 85 -25.42 -21.19 -33.16
C GLN A 85 -24.07 -21.03 -33.90
N CYS A 86 -23.47 -19.85 -33.85
CA CYS A 86 -22.15 -19.64 -34.43
C CYS A 86 -21.07 -20.51 -33.78
N LEU A 87 -21.10 -20.67 -32.45
CA LEU A 87 -20.16 -21.52 -31.74
C LEU A 87 -20.27 -22.99 -32.14
N GLU A 88 -21.51 -23.48 -32.30
CA GLU A 88 -21.78 -24.84 -32.79
C GLU A 88 -21.20 -25.04 -34.19
N ASN A 89 -21.46 -24.11 -35.11
CA ASN A 89 -20.95 -24.16 -36.49
C ASN A 89 -19.41 -24.12 -36.56
N LEU A 90 -18.77 -23.39 -35.64
CA LEU A 90 -17.32 -23.30 -35.54
C LEU A 90 -16.68 -24.49 -34.81
N GLY A 91 -17.47 -25.38 -34.19
CA GLY A 91 -16.96 -26.47 -33.36
C GLY A 91 -16.28 -25.98 -32.07
N VAL A 92 -16.60 -24.77 -31.61
CA VAL A 92 -15.97 -24.15 -30.43
C VAL A 92 -16.89 -24.28 -29.22
N SER A 93 -16.40 -24.92 -28.15
CA SER A 93 -17.17 -24.99 -26.91
C SER A 93 -17.39 -23.60 -26.28
N THR A 94 -18.54 -23.39 -25.62
CA THR A 94 -18.83 -22.16 -24.88
C THR A 94 -17.73 -21.83 -23.86
N ARG A 95 -17.16 -22.85 -23.23
CA ARG A 95 -16.07 -22.71 -22.27
C ARG A 95 -14.81 -22.16 -22.95
N SER A 96 -14.40 -22.74 -24.07
CA SER A 96 -13.24 -22.27 -24.85
C SER A 96 -13.46 -20.85 -25.36
N ALA A 97 -14.66 -20.55 -25.86
CA ALA A 97 -15.02 -19.22 -26.33
C ALA A 97 -14.92 -18.18 -25.21
N ASN A 98 -15.51 -18.48 -24.05
CA ASN A 98 -15.42 -17.59 -22.88
C ASN A 98 -13.97 -17.35 -22.45
N TYR A 99 -13.13 -18.40 -22.42
CA TYR A 99 -11.71 -18.21 -22.08
C TYR A 99 -10.98 -17.32 -23.06
N ALA A 100 -11.14 -17.56 -24.37
CA ALA A 100 -10.53 -16.72 -25.39
C ALA A 100 -11.01 -15.26 -25.29
N MET A 101 -12.31 -15.05 -25.09
CA MET A 101 -12.88 -13.71 -24.89
C MET A 101 -12.34 -13.04 -23.62
N SER A 102 -12.23 -13.75 -22.50
CA SER A 102 -11.66 -13.19 -21.26
C SER A 102 -10.20 -12.81 -21.45
N ALA A 103 -9.40 -13.69 -22.07
CA ALA A 103 -8.01 -13.41 -22.41
C ALA A 103 -7.88 -12.20 -23.34
N ALA A 104 -8.73 -12.10 -24.37
CA ALA A 104 -8.73 -10.96 -25.28
C ALA A 104 -9.16 -9.64 -24.63
N ARG A 105 -10.08 -9.66 -23.66
CA ARG A 105 -10.42 -8.46 -22.88
C ARG A 105 -9.24 -8.00 -22.04
N LYS A 106 -8.54 -8.95 -21.41
CA LYS A 106 -7.46 -8.67 -20.48
C LYS A 106 -6.15 -8.26 -21.16
N PHE A 107 -5.78 -8.95 -22.23
CA PHE A 107 -4.46 -8.85 -22.87
C PHE A 107 -4.53 -8.42 -24.33
N GLY A 108 -5.71 -8.18 -24.89
CA GLY A 108 -5.88 -7.96 -26.33
C GLY A 108 -5.19 -6.70 -26.85
N SER A 109 -5.05 -5.66 -26.03
CA SER A 109 -4.28 -4.44 -26.33
C SER A 109 -2.77 -4.70 -26.39
N ASN A 110 -2.29 -5.66 -25.60
CA ASN A 110 -0.88 -6.00 -25.43
C ASN A 110 -0.59 -7.43 -25.94
N SER A 111 -1.24 -7.85 -27.02
CA SER A 111 -1.27 -9.27 -27.41
C SER A 111 0.10 -9.85 -27.74
N GLN A 112 1.01 -9.03 -28.25
CA GLN A 112 2.40 -9.44 -28.54
C GLN A 112 3.18 -9.72 -27.25
N THR A 113 3.02 -8.86 -26.24
CA THR A 113 3.68 -8.98 -24.93
C THR A 113 3.38 -10.31 -24.25
N PHE A 114 2.15 -10.82 -24.39
CA PHE A 114 1.72 -12.07 -23.76
C PHE A 114 1.78 -13.29 -24.70
N ALA A 115 2.08 -13.12 -25.99
CA ALA A 115 2.03 -14.19 -26.98
C ALA A 115 2.92 -15.38 -26.63
N ASN A 116 4.13 -15.09 -26.13
CA ASN A 116 5.18 -16.07 -25.87
C ASN A 116 4.88 -16.99 -24.67
N LEU A 117 3.92 -16.63 -23.82
CA LEU A 117 3.51 -17.43 -22.67
C LEU A 117 2.69 -18.68 -23.06
N GLY A 118 2.15 -18.69 -24.28
CA GLY A 118 1.26 -19.74 -24.77
C GLY A 118 -0.13 -19.73 -24.13
N SER A 119 -1.06 -20.47 -24.73
CA SER A 119 -2.50 -20.41 -24.41
C SER A 119 -2.84 -20.75 -22.95
N SER A 120 -2.19 -21.77 -22.37
CA SER A 120 -2.45 -22.22 -21.01
C SER A 120 -2.10 -21.17 -19.95
N LYS A 121 -0.94 -20.51 -20.08
CA LYS A 121 -0.52 -19.49 -19.11
C LYS A 121 -1.37 -18.23 -19.24
N ILE A 122 -1.61 -17.78 -20.47
CA ILE A 122 -2.52 -16.65 -20.76
C ILE A 122 -3.88 -16.88 -20.08
N GLN A 123 -4.42 -18.09 -20.16
CA GLN A 123 -5.69 -18.42 -19.51
C GLN A 123 -5.63 -18.23 -17.99
N TYR A 124 -4.57 -18.71 -17.32
CA TYR A 124 -4.45 -18.57 -15.87
C TYR A 124 -4.24 -17.13 -15.42
N LEU A 125 -3.52 -16.32 -16.22
CA LEU A 125 -3.26 -14.91 -15.91
C LEU A 125 -4.51 -14.03 -16.03
N THR A 126 -5.62 -14.52 -16.62
CA THR A 126 -6.87 -13.74 -16.69
C THR A 126 -7.46 -13.35 -15.32
N VAL A 127 -6.95 -13.92 -14.22
CA VAL A 127 -7.34 -13.60 -12.84
C VAL A 127 -6.65 -12.37 -12.26
N LEU A 128 -5.61 -11.84 -12.94
CA LEU A 128 -4.94 -10.61 -12.52
C LEU A 128 -5.91 -9.42 -12.64
N ASP A 129 -5.71 -8.40 -11.80
CA ASP A 129 -6.38 -7.11 -11.94
C ASP A 129 -5.70 -6.25 -13.03
N ASP A 130 -6.28 -5.09 -13.34
CA ASP A 130 -5.79 -4.27 -14.48
C ASP A 130 -4.43 -3.65 -14.19
N GLU A 131 -4.18 -3.24 -12.94
CA GLU A 131 -2.90 -2.69 -12.46
C GLU A 131 -1.78 -3.73 -12.57
N GLN A 132 -2.01 -4.96 -12.10
CA GLN A 132 -1.07 -6.07 -12.25
C GLN A 132 -0.73 -6.41 -13.70
N VAL A 133 -1.67 -6.22 -14.62
CA VAL A 133 -1.40 -6.43 -16.05
C VAL A 133 -0.60 -5.29 -16.64
N GLU A 134 -0.85 -4.05 -16.23
CA GLU A 134 -0.01 -2.91 -16.60
C GLU A 134 1.42 -3.04 -16.08
N ASP A 135 1.61 -3.48 -14.82
CA ASP A 135 2.92 -3.77 -14.25
C ASP A 135 3.69 -4.76 -15.12
N LEU A 136 3.08 -5.91 -15.45
CA LEU A 136 3.71 -6.90 -16.32
C LEU A 136 4.05 -6.35 -17.71
N VAL A 137 3.20 -5.50 -18.27
CA VAL A 137 3.42 -4.87 -19.58
C VAL A 137 4.58 -3.88 -19.54
N ASN A 138 4.75 -3.16 -18.43
CA ASN A 138 5.84 -2.22 -18.22
C ASN A 138 7.18 -2.92 -17.87
N GLY A 139 7.15 -4.24 -17.68
CA GLY A 139 8.30 -5.03 -17.25
C GLY A 139 8.48 -5.04 -15.74
N ASP A 140 7.54 -4.47 -15.00
CA ASP A 140 7.47 -4.57 -13.55
C ASP A 140 6.99 -5.98 -13.14
N GLY A 141 7.33 -6.36 -11.92
CA GLY A 141 6.98 -7.66 -11.37
C GLY A 141 5.68 -7.60 -10.59
N VAL A 142 4.84 -8.64 -10.72
CA VAL A 142 3.69 -8.81 -9.82
C VAL A 142 4.13 -9.59 -8.59
N LEU A 143 3.69 -9.14 -7.41
CA LEU A 143 4.03 -9.79 -6.14
C LEU A 143 3.72 -11.29 -6.18
N GLY A 144 4.72 -12.11 -5.87
CA GLY A 144 4.59 -13.58 -5.86
C GLY A 144 4.67 -14.27 -7.24
N LEU A 145 4.57 -13.53 -8.35
CA LEU A 145 4.70 -14.04 -9.72
C LEU A 145 6.02 -13.62 -10.40
N GLY A 146 6.57 -12.46 -10.02
CA GLY A 146 7.72 -11.87 -10.69
C GLY A 146 7.36 -11.20 -12.01
N THR A 147 8.35 -11.09 -12.89
CA THR A 147 8.21 -10.47 -14.22
C THR A 147 7.62 -11.45 -15.25
N LEU A 148 7.33 -10.97 -16.46
CA LEU A 148 6.92 -11.84 -17.57
C LEU A 148 7.94 -12.94 -17.88
N ASP A 149 9.23 -12.63 -17.82
CA ASP A 149 10.31 -13.60 -18.04
C ASP A 149 10.32 -14.70 -16.99
N ASP A 150 9.99 -14.37 -15.74
CA ASP A 150 9.88 -15.35 -14.66
C ASP A 150 8.67 -16.26 -14.89
N ILE A 151 7.54 -15.68 -15.28
CA ILE A 151 6.32 -16.41 -15.63
C ILE A 151 6.57 -17.33 -16.85
N GLU A 152 7.36 -16.89 -17.84
CA GLU A 152 7.75 -17.70 -18.98
C GLU A 152 8.56 -18.95 -18.55
N LYS A 153 9.46 -18.81 -17.57
CA LYS A 153 10.26 -19.92 -17.04
C LYS A 153 9.46 -20.89 -16.17
N MET A 154 8.35 -20.45 -15.57
CA MET A 154 7.50 -21.32 -14.75
C MET A 154 6.78 -22.38 -15.59
N SER A 155 6.65 -23.58 -15.05
CA SER A 155 5.65 -24.53 -15.52
C SER A 155 4.23 -24.02 -15.24
N VAL A 156 3.25 -24.52 -15.98
CA VAL A 156 1.83 -24.19 -15.74
C VAL A 156 1.40 -24.57 -14.31
N ARG A 157 1.99 -25.62 -13.73
CA ARG A 157 1.70 -26.03 -12.35
C ARG A 157 2.23 -25.03 -11.34
N GLU A 158 3.45 -24.54 -11.51
CA GLU A 158 4.06 -23.53 -10.65
C GLU A 158 3.29 -22.22 -10.72
N LEU A 159 2.93 -21.76 -11.93
CA LEU A 159 2.12 -20.56 -12.12
C LEU A 159 0.78 -20.63 -11.35
N ARG A 160 0.10 -21.79 -11.39
CA ARG A 160 -1.16 -21.96 -10.64
C ARG A 160 -0.97 -21.91 -9.13
N VAL A 161 0.16 -22.41 -8.63
CA VAL A 161 0.48 -22.35 -7.20
C VAL A 161 0.81 -20.92 -6.79
N ALA A 162 1.61 -20.21 -7.59
CA ALA A 162 1.94 -18.81 -7.39
C ALA A 162 0.68 -17.93 -7.36
N LEU A 163 -0.20 -18.05 -8.36
CA LEU A 163 -1.47 -17.31 -8.41
C LEU A 163 -2.39 -17.59 -7.21
N ARG A 164 -2.40 -18.82 -6.69
CA ARG A 164 -3.18 -19.15 -5.48
C ARG A 164 -2.60 -18.51 -4.24
N LYS A 165 -1.27 -18.53 -4.11
CA LYS A 165 -0.55 -17.94 -2.99
C LYS A 165 -0.75 -16.42 -2.98
N GLU A 166 -0.51 -15.78 -4.12
CA GLU A 166 -0.74 -14.35 -4.33
C GLU A 166 -2.18 -13.95 -3.96
N LYS A 167 -3.18 -14.71 -4.44
CA LYS A 167 -4.58 -14.45 -4.10
C LYS A 167 -4.86 -14.61 -2.60
N SER A 168 -4.24 -15.58 -1.94
CA SER A 168 -4.40 -15.77 -0.50
C SER A 168 -3.77 -14.63 0.30
N GLU A 169 -2.59 -14.17 -0.10
CA GLU A 169 -1.85 -13.07 0.56
C GLU A 169 -2.60 -11.75 0.40
N ARG A 170 -3.08 -11.43 -0.80
CA ARG A 170 -3.95 -10.26 -1.01
C ARG A 170 -5.21 -10.31 -0.17
N LYS A 171 -5.84 -11.50 -0.06
CA LYS A 171 -7.05 -11.65 0.75
C LYS A 171 -6.74 -11.39 2.23
N THR A 172 -5.66 -11.94 2.76
CA THR A 172 -5.26 -11.72 4.15
C THR A 172 -4.95 -10.25 4.41
N GLU A 173 -4.21 -9.59 3.51
CA GLU A 173 -3.90 -8.16 3.64
C GLU A 173 -5.17 -7.30 3.64
N ARG A 174 -6.13 -7.62 2.76
CA ARG A 174 -7.42 -6.94 2.72
C ARG A 174 -8.22 -7.15 4.01
N ASP A 175 -8.28 -8.38 4.51
CA ASP A 175 -9.02 -8.72 5.73
C ASP A 175 -8.38 -8.02 6.96
N ASP A 176 -7.04 -7.91 7.00
CA ASP A 176 -6.30 -7.15 8.03
C ASP A 176 -6.58 -5.64 7.95
N LEU A 177 -6.59 -5.06 6.74
CA LEU A 177 -6.94 -3.66 6.51
C LEU A 177 -8.39 -3.37 6.93
N GLU A 178 -9.34 -4.24 6.57
CA GLU A 178 -10.74 -4.14 6.98
C GLU A 178 -10.86 -4.18 8.52
N ALA A 179 -10.11 -5.04 9.20
CA ALA A 179 -10.08 -5.10 10.66
C ALA A 179 -9.53 -3.82 11.30
N VAL A 180 -8.45 -3.25 10.75
CA VAL A 180 -7.89 -1.97 11.21
C VAL A 180 -8.88 -0.82 11.01
N ILE A 181 -9.57 -0.76 9.87
CA ILE A 181 -10.59 0.25 9.58
C ILE A 181 -11.76 0.10 10.57
N ALA A 182 -12.24 -1.12 10.80
CA ALA A 182 -13.31 -1.38 11.75
C ALA A 182 -12.93 -0.96 13.18
N ALA A 183 -11.69 -1.25 13.61
CA ALA A 183 -11.19 -0.81 14.91
C ALA A 183 -11.12 0.72 15.03
N LYS A 184 -10.65 1.41 13.97
CA LYS A 184 -10.62 2.88 13.93
C LYS A 184 -12.02 3.48 13.99
N ASN A 185 -12.96 2.96 13.20
CA ASN A 185 -14.35 3.45 13.19
C ASN A 185 -15.01 3.26 14.55
N SER A 186 -14.82 2.10 15.19
CA SER A 186 -15.31 1.86 16.56
C SER A 186 -14.76 2.88 17.56
N LYS A 187 -13.46 3.24 17.45
CA LYS A 187 -12.86 4.24 18.33
C LYS A 187 -13.38 5.65 18.05
N VAL A 188 -13.62 5.99 16.79
CA VAL A 188 -14.26 7.26 16.41
C VAL A 188 -15.66 7.35 17.00
N ASP A 189 -16.48 6.30 16.86
CA ASP A 189 -17.83 6.25 17.42
C ASP A 189 -17.84 6.41 18.95
N GLU A 190 -16.86 5.81 19.65
CA GLU A 190 -16.67 5.96 21.09
C GLU A 190 -16.35 7.41 21.46
N LEU A 191 -15.36 8.02 20.81
CA LEU A 191 -14.97 9.41 21.05
C LEU A 191 -16.11 10.38 20.73
N GLU A 192 -16.88 10.12 19.68
CA GLU A 192 -18.07 10.92 19.37
C GLU A 192 -19.16 10.79 20.43
N ARG A 193 -19.36 9.59 21.02
CA ARG A 193 -20.30 9.43 22.15
C ARG A 193 -19.81 10.18 23.38
N GLU A 194 -18.54 10.06 23.72
CA GLU A 194 -17.94 10.83 24.82
C GLU A 194 -18.14 12.34 24.61
N LEU A 195 -17.91 12.83 23.39
CA LEU A 195 -18.12 14.24 23.04
C LEU A 195 -19.60 14.64 23.11
N ARG A 196 -20.53 13.78 22.67
CA ARG A 196 -21.99 14.01 22.76
C ARG A 196 -22.49 14.07 24.22
N HIS A 197 -21.85 13.33 25.14
CA HIS A 197 -22.20 13.32 26.55
C HIS A 197 -21.56 14.48 27.35
N GLN A 198 -20.56 15.15 26.78
CA GLN A 198 -20.05 16.40 27.34
C GLN A 198 -21.01 17.54 26.99
N VAL A 199 -21.48 18.25 28.01
CA VAL A 199 -22.17 19.53 27.79
C VAL A 199 -21.15 20.48 27.16
N PRO A 200 -21.46 21.12 26.02
CA PRO A 200 -20.57 22.13 25.46
C PRO A 200 -20.26 23.17 26.54
N PRO A 201 -18.98 23.53 26.75
CA PRO A 201 -18.62 24.50 27.78
C PRO A 201 -19.40 25.80 27.55
N THR A 202 -19.95 26.36 28.63
CA THR A 202 -20.71 27.61 28.53
C THR A 202 -19.80 28.76 28.09
N LYS A 203 -20.37 29.83 27.52
CA LYS A 203 -19.60 31.03 27.14
C LYS A 203 -18.78 31.58 28.33
N GLU A 204 -19.32 31.48 29.53
CA GLU A 204 -18.64 31.86 30.78
C GLU A 204 -17.45 30.95 31.11
N GLN A 205 -17.59 29.63 30.92
CA GLN A 205 -16.50 28.68 31.15
C GLN A 205 -15.35 28.87 30.15
N LEU A 206 -15.68 29.14 28.88
CA LEU A 206 -14.69 29.48 27.86
C LEU A 206 -13.98 30.80 28.18
N ALA A 207 -14.73 31.82 28.59
CA ALA A 207 -14.16 33.09 29.04
C ALA A 207 -13.24 32.91 30.25
N GLN A 208 -13.61 32.07 31.22
CA GLN A 208 -12.77 31.81 32.40
C GLN A 208 -11.45 31.12 32.04
N ILE A 209 -11.44 30.20 31.07
CA ILE A 209 -10.22 29.55 30.58
C ILE A 209 -9.26 30.59 29.95
N GLU A 210 -9.79 31.54 29.18
CA GLU A 210 -9.00 32.61 28.59
C GLU A 210 -8.51 33.61 29.65
N LEU A 211 -9.36 33.97 30.61
CA LEU A 211 -9.00 34.82 31.75
C LEU A 211 -7.91 34.19 32.61
N ASP A 212 -7.94 32.87 32.84
CA ASP A 212 -6.89 32.17 33.59
C ASP A 212 -5.54 32.21 32.88
N ARG A 213 -5.54 32.27 31.54
CA ARG A 213 -4.33 32.50 30.74
C ARG A 213 -3.80 33.91 30.94
N ILE A 214 -4.67 34.92 30.87
CA ILE A 214 -4.33 36.36 30.97
C ILE A 214 -4.00 36.79 32.41
N LYS A 215 -4.57 36.13 33.42
CA LYS A 215 -4.36 36.42 34.84
C LYS A 215 -2.88 36.43 35.22
N LYS A 216 -2.07 35.58 34.59
CA LYS A 216 -0.61 35.55 34.80
C LYS A 216 0.08 36.81 34.28
N GLU A 217 -0.42 37.38 33.19
CA GLU A 217 0.08 38.62 32.59
C GLU A 217 -0.21 39.83 33.48
N LEU A 218 -1.36 39.84 34.19
CA LEU A 218 -1.69 40.86 35.19
C LEU A 218 -0.88 40.69 36.50
N PHE A 219 -0.71 39.47 36.97
CA PHE A 219 -0.07 39.20 38.27
C PHE A 219 1.40 39.58 38.30
N LEU A 220 2.14 39.35 37.22
CA LEU A 220 3.59 39.54 37.19
C LEU A 220 4.02 41.02 37.36
N PRO A 221 3.42 42.00 36.66
CA PRO A 221 3.70 43.42 36.90
C PRO A 221 3.35 43.88 38.31
N ILE A 222 2.21 43.45 38.86
CA ILE A 222 1.78 43.81 40.24
C ILE A 222 2.80 43.32 41.27
N LEU A 223 3.23 42.06 41.14
CA LEU A 223 4.27 41.50 42.01
C LEU A 223 5.59 42.26 41.87
N THR A 224 5.97 42.61 40.64
CA THR A 224 7.18 43.39 40.37
C THR A 224 7.12 44.77 41.01
N ALA A 225 6.02 45.51 40.84
CA ALA A 225 5.81 46.82 41.46
C ALA A 225 5.88 46.73 42.99
N THR A 226 5.28 45.68 43.58
CA THR A 226 5.34 45.41 45.02
C THR A 226 6.79 45.25 45.50
N GLU A 227 7.63 44.51 44.77
CA GLU A 227 9.05 44.37 45.11
C GLU A 227 9.82 45.69 44.95
N GLN A 228 9.55 46.47 43.90
CA GLN A 228 10.20 47.78 43.74
C GLN A 228 9.88 48.73 44.90
N PHE A 229 8.64 48.71 45.40
CA PHE A 229 8.27 49.46 46.60
C PHE A 229 9.01 49.01 47.85
N ARG A 230 9.19 47.70 48.04
CA ARG A 230 9.99 47.18 49.16
C ARG A 230 11.44 47.65 49.09
N LEU A 231 12.02 47.71 47.90
CA LEU A 231 13.37 48.25 47.70
C LEU A 231 13.44 49.75 48.03
N ALA A 232 12.44 50.54 47.61
CA ALA A 232 12.36 51.96 47.96
C ALA A 232 12.25 52.18 49.48
N GLN A 233 11.42 51.39 50.17
CA GLN A 233 11.32 51.41 51.63
C GLN A 233 12.65 51.05 52.31
N ALA A 234 13.37 50.05 51.78
CA ALA A 234 14.69 49.68 52.29
C ALA A 234 15.73 50.80 52.09
N ALA A 235 15.66 51.55 50.98
CA ALA A 235 16.53 52.71 50.76
C ALA A 235 16.27 53.83 51.78
N ILE A 236 15.00 54.11 52.08
CA ILE A 236 14.62 55.06 53.14
C ILE A 236 15.12 54.57 54.51
N ALA A 237 15.00 53.26 54.79
CA ALA A 237 15.49 52.67 56.03
C ALA A 237 17.02 52.81 56.18
N LYS A 238 17.78 52.66 55.09
CA LYS A 238 19.23 52.92 55.06
C LYS A 238 19.55 54.41 55.28
N ALA A 239 18.82 55.30 54.63
CA ALA A 239 19.01 56.75 54.78
C ALA A 239 18.80 57.21 56.23
N ARG A 240 17.85 56.61 56.96
CA ARG A 240 17.62 56.85 58.39
C ARG A 240 18.79 56.46 59.29
N GLN A 241 19.70 55.60 58.83
CA GLN A 241 20.87 55.17 59.61
C GLN A 241 22.06 56.13 59.45
N ILE A 242 21.97 57.11 58.55
CA ILE A 242 23.03 58.09 58.32
C ILE A 242 22.96 59.16 59.41
N ASP A 243 24.07 59.39 60.11
CA ASP A 243 24.15 60.37 61.18
C ASP A 243 23.91 61.80 60.67
N GLY A 244 23.06 62.54 61.38
CA GLY A 244 22.68 63.92 61.02
C GLY A 244 21.57 64.07 59.95
N VAL A 245 20.97 62.99 59.43
CA VAL A 245 19.81 63.08 58.52
C VAL A 245 18.55 63.55 59.27
N THR A 246 17.85 64.54 58.71
CA THR A 246 16.60 65.08 59.29
C THR A 246 15.36 64.59 58.54
N THR A 247 14.19 64.66 59.19
CA THR A 247 12.90 64.33 58.57
C THR A 247 12.62 65.21 57.35
N GLU A 248 12.92 66.51 57.43
CA GLU A 248 12.73 67.46 56.32
C GLU A 248 13.52 67.07 55.06
N GLN A 249 14.73 66.51 55.22
CA GLN A 249 15.55 66.03 54.10
C GLN A 249 14.92 64.81 53.41
N LEU A 250 14.28 63.91 54.18
CA LEU A 250 13.58 62.74 53.63
C LEU A 250 12.21 63.11 53.07
N GLU A 251 11.51 64.06 53.66
CA GLU A 251 10.26 64.61 53.13
C GLU A 251 10.49 65.33 51.80
N ALA A 252 11.62 66.03 51.66
CA ALA A 252 12.02 66.62 50.38
C ALA A 252 12.18 65.57 49.26
N TRP A 253 12.60 64.33 49.57
CA TRP A 253 12.64 63.25 48.59
C TRP A 253 11.24 62.85 48.14
N VAL A 254 10.28 62.75 49.07
CA VAL A 254 8.89 62.42 48.75
C VAL A 254 8.30 63.51 47.85
N VAL A 255 8.57 64.78 48.14
CA VAL A 255 8.13 65.91 47.30
C VAL A 255 8.80 65.87 45.92
N GLN A 256 10.11 65.58 45.86
CA GLN A 256 10.86 65.48 44.61
C GLN A 256 10.33 64.38 43.68
N TYR A 257 9.87 63.26 44.24
CA TYR A 257 9.33 62.13 43.49
C TYR A 257 7.80 62.09 43.47
N ASN A 258 7.12 63.16 43.92
CA ASN A 258 5.68 63.22 44.05
C ASN A 258 4.95 63.11 42.69
N GLU A 259 5.56 63.65 41.63
CA GLU A 259 5.03 63.53 40.27
C GLU A 259 5.02 62.06 39.82
N GLN A 260 6.08 61.30 40.09
CA GLN A 260 6.17 59.88 39.75
C GLN A 260 5.23 59.03 40.60
N LEU A 261 4.98 59.41 41.86
CA LEU A 261 3.98 58.75 42.71
C LEU A 261 2.55 59.03 42.22
N SER A 262 2.25 60.24 41.74
CA SER A 262 0.94 60.59 41.18
C SER A 262 0.59 59.75 39.97
N ILE A 263 1.54 59.58 39.03
CA ILE A 263 1.32 58.75 37.81
C ILE A 263 0.88 57.33 38.18
N LEU A 264 1.47 56.75 39.23
CA LEU A 264 1.11 55.40 39.65
C LEU A 264 -0.28 55.33 40.28
N TYR A 265 -0.68 56.36 41.04
CA TYR A 265 -2.05 56.46 41.55
C TYR A 265 -3.05 56.57 40.41
N ASP A 266 -2.76 57.40 39.40
CA ASP A 266 -3.61 57.56 38.22
C ASP A 266 -3.75 56.24 37.44
N GLU A 267 -2.67 55.49 37.25
CA GLU A 267 -2.69 54.16 36.60
C GLU A 267 -3.48 53.13 37.41
N TYR A 268 -3.41 53.18 38.74
CA TYR A 268 -4.20 52.31 39.61
C TYR A 268 -5.69 52.63 39.54
N GLU A 269 -6.06 53.91 39.59
CA GLU A 269 -7.45 54.36 39.44
C GLU A 269 -8.01 53.97 38.07
N GLN A 270 -7.26 54.22 36.99
CA GLN A 270 -7.65 53.80 35.64
C GLN A 270 -7.88 52.29 35.56
N THR A 271 -7.04 51.48 36.21
CA THR A 271 -7.22 50.02 36.24
C THR A 271 -8.50 49.62 36.98
N GLN A 272 -8.86 50.31 38.06
CA GLN A 272 -10.13 50.06 38.78
C GLN A 272 -11.34 50.46 37.95
N ASP A 273 -11.27 51.61 37.28
CA ASP A 273 -12.32 52.09 36.39
C ASP A 273 -12.50 51.14 35.21
N ASP A 274 -11.41 50.67 34.60
CA ASP A 274 -11.46 49.69 33.52
C ASP A 274 -12.13 48.38 34.00
N ILE A 275 -11.84 47.90 35.21
CA ILE A 275 -12.49 46.70 35.79
C ILE A 275 -14.00 46.92 35.98
N GLN A 276 -14.40 48.10 36.49
CA GLN A 276 -15.81 48.43 36.70
C GLN A 276 -16.58 48.62 35.39
N ASN A 277 -15.88 49.02 34.32
CA ASN A 277 -16.45 49.26 33.00
C ASN A 277 -16.51 48.02 32.09
N ILE A 278 -16.10 46.83 32.57
CA ILE A 278 -15.98 45.61 31.73
C ILE A 278 -17.32 44.94 31.31
N CYS A 279 -18.51 45.36 31.78
CA CYS A 279 -19.76 45.03 31.06
C CYS A 279 -20.99 45.87 31.48
N PRO A 280 -21.80 46.38 30.52
CA PRO A 280 -23.22 46.59 30.77
C PRO A 280 -23.89 45.21 30.98
N ASP A 281 -24.79 45.13 31.96
CA ASP A 281 -25.65 43.98 32.22
C ASP A 281 -26.19 43.38 30.91
N LYS A 282 -25.65 42.23 30.50
CA LYS A 282 -26.29 41.33 29.52
C LYS A 282 -27.08 40.23 30.23
N SER A 283 -27.73 40.61 31.33
CA SER A 283 -28.69 39.78 32.06
C SER A 283 -30.14 40.03 31.61
N GLU A 284 -30.37 40.95 30.65
CA GLU A 284 -31.69 41.19 30.04
C GLU A 284 -31.57 41.30 28.50
N GLU A 285 -31.61 40.15 27.80
CA GLU A 285 -32.23 39.96 26.47
C GLU A 285 -32.30 38.47 26.08
#